data_AF-A0A354HTW5-F1
#
_entry.id   AF-A0A354HTW5-F1
#
_cell.length_a   1.000
_cell.length_b   1.000
_cell.length_c   1.000
_cell.angle_alpha   90.00
_cell.angle_beta   90.00
_cell.angle_gamma   90.00
#
_symmetry.space_group_name_H-M   'P 1'
#
loop_
_entity.id
_entity.type
_entity.pdbx_description
1 polymer ?
#
loop_
_entity_poly.entity_id
_entity_poly.type
_entity_poly.pdbx_seq_one_letter_code
_entity_poly.pdbx_strand_id
1 'polypeptide(L)'
;MHTIKPIDREAIMEAVHDTRRIITVEDHTVIGGLGGAVAEVIAEGGMACAFRRLGLQDAFSPIGLHEDLMSHHKIDANGIIETVRELLQLDFEEDDDWTDEV
;
A
#
# COMPACT_ATOMS: atom_id res chain seq x y z
N MET A 1 -7.76 3.38 -6.21
CA MET A 1 -7.49 4.81 -6.46
C MET A 1 -7.44 5.05 -7.97
N HIS A 2 -8.41 5.76 -8.58
CA HIS A 2 -8.46 5.90 -10.05
C HIS A 2 -7.67 7.10 -10.59
N THR A 3 -7.38 8.11 -9.76
CA THR A 3 -6.58 9.29 -10.14
C THR A 3 -5.26 9.25 -9.38
N ILE A 4 -4.15 8.94 -10.06
CA ILE A 4 -2.81 8.97 -9.47
C ILE A 4 -2.33 10.42 -9.30
N LYS A 5 -2.70 11.32 -10.22
CA LYS A 5 -2.34 12.74 -10.17
C LYS A 5 -3.48 13.63 -10.68
N PRO A 6 -3.98 14.59 -9.87
CA PRO A 6 -3.67 14.75 -8.44
C PRO A 6 -4.19 13.56 -7.63
N ILE A 7 -3.42 13.12 -6.63
CA ILE A 7 -3.85 12.03 -5.75
C ILE A 7 -4.85 12.53 -4.71
N ASP A 8 -5.82 11.69 -4.34
CA ASP A 8 -6.77 12.01 -3.27
C ASP A 8 -6.11 11.85 -1.91
N ARG A 9 -5.59 12.96 -1.38
CA ARG A 9 -4.81 12.98 -0.14
C ARG A 9 -5.69 12.75 1.09
N GLU A 10 -6.91 13.29 1.08
CA GLU A 10 -7.85 13.19 2.20
C GLU A 10 -8.26 11.74 2.43
N ALA A 11 -8.63 11.03 1.36
CA ALA A 11 -8.99 9.62 1.45
C ALA A 11 -7.83 8.72 1.95
N ILE A 12 -6.58 9.07 1.60
CA ILE A 12 -5.40 8.35 2.10
C ILE A 12 -5.23 8.56 3.61
N MET A 13 -5.30 9.81 4.07
CA MET A 13 -5.12 10.11 5.49
C MET A 13 -6.24 9.54 6.36
N GLU A 14 -7.49 9.58 5.87
CA GLU A 14 -8.64 8.92 6.54
C GLU A 14 -8.41 7.40 6.66
N ALA A 15 -7.99 6.73 5.58
CA ALA A 15 -7.70 5.31 5.62
C ALA A 15 -6.54 4.96 6.57
N VAL A 16 -5.51 5.81 6.64
CA VAL A 16 -4.37 5.63 7.55
C VAL A 16 -4.84 5.73 9.00
N HIS A 17 -5.64 6.74 9.31
CA HIS A 17 -6.22 6.95 10.63
C HIS A 17 -7.07 5.75 11.07
N ASP A 18 -7.96 5.28 10.21
CA ASP A 18 -8.95 4.25 10.56
C ASP A 18 -8.36 2.84 10.68
N THR A 19 -7.31 2.54 9.90
CA THR A 19 -6.84 1.16 9.74
C THR A 19 -5.44 0.92 10.28
N ARG A 20 -4.62 1.99 10.35
CA ARG A 20 -3.15 1.94 10.54
C ARG A 20 -2.43 0.96 9.60
N ARG A 21 -3.07 0.51 8.52
CA ARG A 21 -2.60 -0.56 7.62
C ARG A 21 -3.01 -0.25 6.19
N ILE A 22 -2.05 0.09 5.34
CA ILE A 22 -2.30 0.45 3.95
C ILE A 22 -1.60 -0.54 3.01
N ILE A 23 -2.36 -1.03 2.03
CA ILE A 23 -1.83 -1.80 0.90
C ILE A 23 -2.18 -1.03 -0.38
N THR A 24 -1.17 -0.78 -1.20
CA THR A 24 -1.37 -0.30 -2.57
C THR A 24 -1.21 -1.46 -3.53
N VAL A 25 -2.04 -1.49 -4.57
CA VAL A 25 -2.01 -2.51 -5.63
C VAL A 25 -2.01 -1.78 -6.97
N GLU A 26 -1.01 -2.06 -7.80
CA GLU A 26 -0.86 -1.44 -9.12
C GLU A 26 -0.30 -2.44 -10.14
N ASP A 27 -0.85 -2.46 -11.36
CA ASP A 27 -0.23 -3.10 -12.52
C ASP A 27 0.81 -2.13 -13.15
N HIS A 28 1.79 -1.80 -12.33
CA HIS A 28 2.87 -0.86 -12.63
C HIS A 28 4.06 -1.19 -11.71
N THR A 29 5.23 -0.63 -11.97
CA THR A 29 6.34 -0.76 -11.02
C THR A 29 6.01 -0.05 -9.70
N VAL A 30 6.36 -0.69 -8.58
CA VAL A 30 6.20 -0.05 -7.26
C VAL A 30 7.10 1.18 -7.10
N ILE A 31 8.13 1.33 -7.95
CA ILE A 31 9.06 2.47 -7.95
C ILE A 31 8.44 3.64 -8.71
N GLY A 32 8.12 4.72 -8.01
CA GLY A 32 7.55 5.93 -8.60
C GLY A 32 6.09 5.80 -9.07
N GLY A 33 5.43 4.70 -8.75
CA GLY A 33 4.03 4.44 -9.06
C GLY A 33 3.04 4.94 -7.99
N LEU A 34 1.84 4.33 -7.97
CA LEU A 34 0.80 4.62 -6.99
C LEU A 34 1.31 4.44 -5.55
N GLY A 35 2.02 3.35 -5.27
CA GLY A 35 2.58 3.08 -3.97
C GLY A 35 3.61 4.13 -3.53
N GLY A 36 4.36 4.72 -4.47
CA GLY A 36 5.24 5.85 -4.19
C GLY A 36 4.45 7.11 -3.83
N ALA A 37 3.47 7.47 -4.65
CA ALA A 37 2.63 8.64 -4.42
C ALA A 37 1.85 8.57 -3.09
N VAL A 38 1.34 7.39 -2.73
CA VAL A 38 0.68 7.17 -1.43
C VAL A 38 1.69 7.29 -0.28
N ALA A 39 2.90 6.75 -0.43
CA ALA A 39 3.94 6.87 0.59
C ALA A 39 4.34 8.33 0.87
N GLU A 40 4.41 9.16 -0.18
CA GLU A 40 4.67 10.60 -0.06
C GLU A 40 3.59 11.27 0.80
N VAL A 41 2.31 11.00 0.53
CA VAL A 41 1.19 11.55 1.31
C VAL A 41 1.26 11.13 2.78
N ILE A 42 1.49 9.84 3.04
CA ILE A 42 1.59 9.29 4.41
C ILE A 42 2.74 9.95 5.17
N ALA A 43 3.92 10.02 4.55
CA ALA A 43 5.11 10.60 5.17
C ALA A 43 4.95 12.10 5.43
N GLU A 44 4.37 12.85 4.49
CA GLU A 44 4.08 14.29 4.65
C GLU A 44 3.00 14.55 5.71
N GLY A 45 2.07 13.61 5.90
CA GLY A 45 1.05 13.66 6.94
C GLY A 45 1.57 13.35 8.35
N GLY A 46 2.82 12.91 8.48
CA GLY A 46 3.45 12.59 9.76
C GLY A 46 2.91 11.33 10.44
N MET A 47 2.09 10.54 9.75
CA MET A 47 1.46 9.35 10.33
C MET A 47 2.23 8.06 10.00
N ALA A 48 2.42 7.21 11.01
CA ALA A 48 2.99 5.88 10.86
C ALA A 48 1.87 4.86 10.61
N CYS A 49 2.08 3.98 9.64
CA CYS A 49 1.22 2.84 9.39
C CYS A 49 2.02 1.65 8.85
N ALA A 50 1.49 0.45 9.00
CA ALA A 50 2.02 -0.70 8.29
C ALA A 50 1.68 -0.56 6.81
N PHE A 51 2.71 -0.37 5.99
CA PHE A 51 2.54 -0.10 4.58
C PHE A 51 3.17 -1.19 3.70
N ARG A 52 2.44 -1.62 2.67
CA ARG A 52 2.95 -2.50 1.60
C ARG A 52 2.52 -2.01 0.23
N ARG A 53 3.39 -2.32 -0.75
CA ARG A 53 3.18 -2.00 -2.16
C ARG A 53 3.23 -3.29 -2.97
N LEU A 54 2.10 -3.65 -3.56
CA LEU A 54 1.96 -4.76 -4.49
C LEU A 54 1.96 -4.20 -5.91
N GLY A 55 2.78 -4.79 -6.76
CA GLY A 55 3.05 -4.35 -8.12
C GLY A 55 4.32 -4.99 -8.64
N LEU A 56 4.76 -4.58 -9.82
CA LEU A 56 6.01 -5.05 -10.38
C LEU A 56 7.18 -4.54 -9.52
N GLN A 57 7.92 -5.47 -8.91
CA GLN A 57 9.11 -5.15 -8.13
C GLN A 57 10.25 -4.69 -9.07
N ASP A 58 11.42 -4.36 -8.51
CA ASP A 58 12.59 -3.91 -9.29
C ASP A 58 13.23 -5.08 -10.08
N ALA A 59 12.48 -5.57 -11.07
CA ALA A 59 12.83 -6.72 -11.88
C ALA A 59 12.06 -6.67 -13.21
N PHE A 60 12.62 -7.32 -14.23
CA PHE A 60 11.88 -7.57 -15.46
C PHE A 60 10.80 -8.62 -15.24
N SER A 61 9.60 -8.37 -15.77
CA SER A 61 8.55 -9.37 -15.79
C SER A 61 8.86 -10.46 -16.84
N PRO A 62 8.63 -11.75 -16.53
CA PRO A 62 8.71 -12.80 -17.52
C PRO A 62 7.63 -12.64 -18.61
N ILE A 63 7.79 -13.40 -19.70
CA ILE A 63 6.77 -13.53 -20.74
C ILE A 63 5.76 -14.59 -20.28
N GLY A 64 4.48 -14.25 -20.27
CA GLY A 64 3.42 -15.17 -19.84
C GLY A 64 2.03 -14.61 -20.15
N LEU A 65 1.00 -15.38 -19.83
CA LEU A 65 -0.38 -14.88 -19.86
C LEU A 65 -0.55 -13.84 -18.75
N HIS A 66 -1.42 -12.85 -18.98
CA HIS A 66 -1.64 -11.77 -18.02
C HIS A 66 -2.02 -12.29 -16.63
N GLU A 67 -2.93 -13.28 -16.55
CA GLU A 67 -3.33 -13.90 -15.28
C GLU A 67 -2.18 -14.56 -14.52
N ASP A 68 -1.30 -15.26 -15.24
CA ASP A 68 -0.10 -15.89 -14.66
C ASP A 68 0.86 -14.81 -14.12
N LEU A 69 1.00 -13.69 -14.85
CA LEU A 69 1.85 -12.57 -14.43
C LEU A 69 1.26 -11.86 -13.21
N MET A 70 -0.05 -11.65 -13.15
CA MET A 70 -0.70 -11.05 -11.98
C MET A 70 -0.48 -11.92 -10.74
N SER A 71 -0.61 -13.25 -10.87
CA SER A 71 -0.37 -14.18 -9.78
C SER A 71 1.10 -14.23 -9.38
N HIS A 72 2.01 -14.28 -10.36
CA HIS A 72 3.46 -14.23 -10.15
C HIS A 72 3.90 -13.00 -9.34
N HIS A 73 3.32 -11.83 -9.64
CA HIS A 73 3.62 -10.58 -8.95
C HIS A 73 2.74 -10.32 -7.71
N LYS A 74 1.93 -11.30 -7.30
CA LYS A 74 1.03 -11.23 -6.14
C LYS A 74 0.02 -10.06 -6.17
N ILE A 75 -0.35 -9.60 -7.36
CA ILE A 75 -1.37 -8.55 -7.58
C ILE A 75 -2.75 -9.13 -7.90
N ASP A 76 -2.92 -10.44 -7.72
CA ASP A 76 -4.21 -11.13 -7.75
C ASP A 76 -4.87 -11.18 -6.36
N ALA A 77 -6.08 -11.76 -6.29
CA ALA A 77 -6.82 -11.88 -5.04
C ALA A 77 -6.06 -12.68 -3.97
N ASN A 78 -5.31 -13.72 -4.36
CA ASN A 78 -4.58 -14.56 -3.41
C ASN A 78 -3.39 -13.81 -2.80
N GLY A 79 -2.61 -13.12 -3.63
CA GLY A 79 -1.48 -12.29 -3.19
C GLY A 79 -1.92 -11.12 -2.30
N ILE A 80 -3.06 -10.50 -2.61
CA ILE A 80 -3.66 -9.46 -1.75
C ILE A 80 -4.05 -10.06 -0.39
N ILE A 81 -4.75 -11.20 -0.35
CA ILE A 81 -5.16 -11.84 0.91
C ILE A 81 -3.96 -12.27 1.74
N GLU A 82 -2.92 -12.83 1.11
CA GLU A 82 -1.66 -13.18 1.79
C GLU A 82 -1.05 -11.95 2.46
N THR A 83 -0.93 -10.84 1.71
CA THR A 83 -0.35 -9.58 2.21
C THR A 83 -1.19 -8.99 3.34
N VAL A 84 -2.53 -9.04 3.25
CA VAL A 84 -3.42 -8.62 4.34
C VAL A 84 -3.15 -9.42 5.61
N ARG A 85 -3.03 -10.74 5.50
CA ARG A 85 -2.74 -11.61 6.67
C ARG A 85 -1.38 -11.33 7.28
N GLU A 86 -0.38 -11.00 6.49
CA GLU A 86 0.93 -10.57 6.99
C GLU A 86 0.82 -9.25 7.76
N LEU A 87 0.05 -8.28 7.25
CA LEU A 87 -0.09 -6.95 7.88
C LEU A 87 -0.88 -6.99 9.19
N LEU A 88 -1.84 -7.90 9.29
CA LEU A 88 -2.62 -8.10 10.52
C LEU A 88 -1.78 -8.68 11.67
N GLN A 89 -0.60 -9.24 11.40
CA GLN A 89 0.32 -9.74 12.43
C GLN A 89 1.25 -8.65 12.98
N LEU A 90 1.21 -7.44 12.41
CA LEU A 90 1.94 -6.30 12.94
C LEU A 90 1.10 -5.64 14.04
N ASP A 91 1.63 -5.63 15.25
CA ASP A 91 1.04 -4.97 16.41
C ASP A 91 1.44 -3.49 16.44
N PHE A 92 0.53 -2.65 16.94
CA PHE A 92 0.78 -1.24 17.25
C PHE A 92 0.52 -1.05 18.74
N GLU A 93 1.39 -0.32 19.44
CA GLU A 93 1.19 -0.04 20.86
C GLU A 93 0.05 0.97 21.05
N GLU A 94 -0.75 0.84 22.12
CA GLU A 94 -1.88 1.74 22.40
C GLU A 94 -1.42 3.17 22.71
N ASP A 95 -0.20 3.34 23.21
CA ASP A 95 0.41 4.65 23.50
C ASP A 95 0.82 5.44 22.22
N ASP A 96 0.65 4.87 21.02
CA ASP A 96 0.81 5.56 19.72
C ASP A 96 -0.49 6.26 19.29
N ASP A 97 -1.34 6.73 20.20
CA ASP A 97 -2.53 7.48 19.81
C ASP A 97 -2.17 8.90 19.33
N TRP A 98 -2.51 9.19 18.07
CA TRP A 98 -2.25 10.47 17.41
C TRP A 98 -2.93 11.65 18.11
N THR A 99 -3.90 11.37 18.98
CA THR A 99 -4.65 12.36 19.74
C THR A 99 -4.03 12.70 21.11
N ASP A 100 -3.05 11.92 21.58
CA ASP A 100 -2.52 12.06 22.94
C ASP A 100 -1.40 13.11 23.07
N GLU A 101 -0.89 13.65 21.96
CA GLU A 101 0.16 14.69 21.93
C GLU A 101 -0.34 16.10 21.55
N VAL A 102 -1.59 16.48 21.90
CA VAL A 102 -2.12 17.85 21.69
C VAL A 102 -2.51 18.54 22.99
#